data_AF-A0ABD1PL62-F1
#
_entry.id   AF-A0ABD1PL62-F1
#
_cell.length_a   1.000
_cell.length_b   1.000
_cell.length_c   1.000
_cell.angle_alpha   90.00
_cell.angle_beta   90.00
_cell.angle_gamma   90.00
#
_symmetry.space_group_name_H-M   'P 1'
#
loop_
_entity.id
_entity.type
_entity.pdbx_description
1 polymer ?
#
loop_
_entity_poly.entity_id
_entity_poly.type
_entity_poly.pdbx_seq_one_letter_code
_entity_poly.pdbx_strand_id
1 'polypeptide(L)'
;MPRVTTVLLRARKAIQELDLLKVLQSEISHELSSNRFQKDESDSSGDFVLDWDSPHSQDVVLRKKCASGEEVAVSALLGHDTSQGDGSFPRDALIKICIKKPGLNSLLQFDCVASGKGGNQFDFDIQNANYIHSPSCLGSSFYKGPSFSSLDPDLQHELKQYLATRGIGEDFINFLVLHLHRKEQGQYVNWLHKLKDMMGEHE
;
A
#
# COMPACT_ATOMS: atom_id res chain seq x y z
N MET A 1 42.32 -37.80 7.37
CA MET A 1 41.05 -37.89 6.61
C MET A 1 40.19 -36.60 6.69
N PRO A 2 40.63 -35.43 6.20
CA PRO A 2 39.82 -34.19 6.27
C PRO A 2 39.07 -33.82 4.97
N ARG A 3 39.36 -34.44 3.82
CA ARG A 3 38.75 -34.07 2.52
C ARG A 3 37.32 -34.60 2.32
N VAL A 4 37.02 -35.79 2.84
CA VAL A 4 35.71 -36.46 2.64
C VAL A 4 34.56 -35.71 3.34
N THR A 5 34.82 -35.11 4.51
CA THR A 5 33.82 -34.33 5.27
C THR A 5 33.42 -33.04 4.55
N THR A 6 34.37 -32.36 3.90
CA THR A 6 34.07 -31.12 3.14
C THR A 6 33.21 -31.38 1.90
N VAL A 7 33.40 -32.51 1.21
CA VAL A 7 32.61 -32.90 0.04
C VAL A 7 31.18 -33.28 0.43
N LEU A 8 31.00 -34.01 1.54
CA LEU A 8 29.66 -34.36 2.05
C LEU A 8 28.88 -33.14 2.52
N LEU A 9 29.54 -32.16 3.15
CA LEU A 9 28.92 -30.89 3.51
C LEU A 9 28.49 -30.08 2.28
N ARG A 10 29.33 -30.03 1.23
CA ARG A 10 28.97 -29.41 -0.05
C ARG A 10 27.83 -30.13 -0.75
N ALA A 11 27.84 -31.46 -0.78
CA ALA A 11 26.77 -32.26 -1.39
C ALA A 11 25.45 -32.08 -0.62
N ARG A 12 25.48 -32.07 0.72
CA ARG A 12 24.30 -31.79 1.54
C ARG A 12 23.78 -30.37 1.30
N LYS A 13 24.66 -29.37 1.20
CA LYS A 13 24.29 -27.99 0.88
C LYS A 13 23.65 -27.90 -0.51
N ALA A 14 24.25 -28.54 -1.52
CA ALA A 14 23.71 -28.59 -2.88
C ALA A 14 22.35 -29.30 -2.96
N ILE A 15 22.15 -30.38 -2.19
CA ILE A 15 20.83 -31.04 -2.09
C ILE A 15 19.81 -30.11 -1.44
N GLN A 16 20.18 -29.41 -0.36
CA GLN A 16 19.32 -28.42 0.29
C GLN A 16 18.98 -27.24 -0.63
N GLU A 17 19.94 -26.76 -1.42
CA GLU A 17 19.74 -25.73 -2.44
C GLU A 17 18.82 -26.23 -3.56
N LEU A 18 18.98 -27.48 -4.01
CA LEU A 18 18.09 -28.08 -5.01
C LEU A 18 16.65 -28.24 -4.48
N ASP A 19 16.49 -28.64 -3.22
CA ASP A 19 15.18 -28.75 -2.59
C ASP A 19 14.54 -27.37 -2.40
N LEU A 20 15.32 -26.36 -2.01
CA LEU A 20 14.86 -24.98 -1.92
C LEU A 20 14.45 -24.40 -3.27
N LEU A 21 15.23 -24.62 -4.33
CA LEU A 21 14.90 -24.19 -5.70
C LEU A 21 13.59 -24.81 -6.20
N LYS A 22 13.34 -26.09 -5.89
CA LYS A 22 12.06 -26.75 -6.20
C LYS A 22 10.90 -26.10 -5.47
N VAL A 23 11.06 -25.80 -4.18
CA VAL A 23 10.02 -25.14 -3.37
C VAL A 23 9.72 -23.74 -3.89
N LEU A 24 10.75 -22.95 -4.20
CA LEU A 24 10.57 -21.62 -4.81
C LEU A 24 9.84 -21.71 -6.14
N GLN A 25 10.17 -22.70 -6.97
CA GLN A 25 9.50 -22.89 -8.25
C GLN A 25 8.04 -23.33 -8.10
N SER A 26 7.73 -24.19 -7.13
CA SER A 26 6.33 -24.54 -6.84
C SER A 26 5.54 -23.34 -6.31
N GLU A 27 6.14 -22.51 -5.46
CA GLU A 27 5.52 -21.31 -4.93
C GLU A 27 5.22 -20.29 -6.04
N ILE A 28 6.21 -19.98 -6.90
CA ILE A 28 6.00 -19.10 -8.06
C ILE A 28 4.87 -19.62 -8.95
N SER A 29 4.86 -20.93 -9.22
CA SER A 29 3.83 -21.55 -10.06
C SER A 29 2.44 -21.45 -9.42
N HIS A 30 2.37 -21.66 -8.10
CA HIS A 30 1.15 -21.50 -7.32
C HIS A 30 0.62 -20.07 -7.47
N GLU A 31 1.43 -19.06 -7.12
CA GLU A 31 1.04 -17.65 -7.16
C GLU A 31 0.63 -17.14 -8.55
N LEU A 32 1.27 -17.63 -9.62
CA LEU A 32 0.89 -17.28 -10.99
C LEU A 32 -0.43 -17.92 -11.42
N SER A 33 -0.75 -19.11 -10.90
CA SER A 33 -1.98 -19.85 -11.23
C SER A 33 -3.19 -19.44 -10.39
N SER A 34 -2.97 -18.97 -9.16
CA SER A 34 -4.00 -18.69 -8.16
C SER A 34 -4.02 -17.23 -7.73
N ASN A 35 -3.64 -16.29 -8.60
CA ASN A 35 -3.57 -14.88 -8.24
C ASN A 35 -4.97 -14.35 -7.87
N ARG A 36 -5.17 -14.09 -6.57
CA ARG A 36 -6.45 -13.68 -5.98
C ARG A 36 -6.91 -12.29 -6.43
N PHE A 37 -6.01 -11.48 -7.00
CA PHE A 37 -6.26 -10.06 -7.29
C PHE A 37 -6.45 -9.76 -8.79
N GLN A 38 -6.37 -10.77 -9.67
CA GLN A 38 -6.51 -10.59 -11.13
C GLN A 38 -7.93 -10.22 -11.59
N LYS A 39 -8.97 -10.51 -10.80
CA LYS A 39 -10.36 -10.46 -11.28
C LYS A 39 -11.07 -9.11 -11.11
N ASP A 40 -10.48 -8.20 -10.33
CA ASP A 40 -11.15 -6.96 -9.91
C ASP A 40 -10.61 -5.74 -10.65
N GLU A 41 -10.96 -5.59 -11.93
CA GLU A 41 -10.72 -4.34 -12.66
C GLU A 41 -11.60 -3.22 -12.09
N SER A 42 -11.14 -2.63 -10.99
CA SER A 42 -11.46 -1.24 -10.69
C SER A 42 -10.47 -0.42 -11.49
N ASP A 43 -10.91 0.09 -12.64
CA ASP A 43 -10.08 0.86 -13.59
C ASP A 43 -10.17 2.37 -13.38
N SER A 44 -10.93 2.84 -12.39
CA SER A 44 -11.20 4.27 -12.24
C SER A 44 -10.59 4.85 -10.98
N SER A 45 -9.35 5.34 -11.11
CA SER A 45 -8.81 6.38 -10.21
C SER A 45 -9.54 7.73 -10.38
N GLY A 46 -10.53 7.82 -11.28
CA GLY A 46 -11.23 9.05 -11.62
C GLY A 46 -10.28 10.09 -12.23
N ASP A 47 -10.32 11.31 -11.69
CA ASP A 47 -9.43 12.40 -12.13
C ASP A 47 -8.02 12.35 -11.52
N PHE A 48 -7.72 11.34 -10.69
CA PHE A 48 -6.40 11.19 -10.08
C PHE A 48 -5.42 10.56 -11.06
N VAL A 49 -4.28 11.21 -11.22
CA VAL A 49 -3.15 10.72 -12.01
C VAL A 49 -2.16 10.03 -11.08
N LEU A 50 -1.69 8.85 -11.46
CA LEU A 50 -0.61 8.14 -10.76
C LEU A 50 0.70 8.91 -10.94
N ASP A 51 1.21 9.50 -9.86
CA ASP A 51 2.43 10.32 -9.83
C ASP A 51 3.67 9.48 -9.50
N TRP A 52 3.53 8.53 -8.58
CA TRP A 52 4.61 7.64 -8.17
C TRP A 52 4.10 6.23 -7.90
N ASP A 53 4.72 5.24 -8.56
CA ASP A 53 4.48 3.82 -8.33
C ASP A 53 5.73 3.02 -8.72
N SER A 54 6.77 3.11 -7.89
CA SER A 54 8.01 2.38 -8.14
C SER A 54 7.85 0.89 -7.79
N PRO A 55 8.36 -0.04 -8.61
CA PRO A 55 8.36 -1.46 -8.26
C PRO A 55 9.25 -1.77 -7.05
N HIS A 56 10.11 -0.85 -6.63
CA HIS A 56 11.00 -0.98 -5.47
C HIS A 56 10.51 -0.26 -4.22
N SER A 57 9.36 0.44 -4.28
CA SER A 57 8.77 1.10 -3.12
C SER A 57 7.42 0.46 -2.79
N GLN A 58 7.01 0.51 -1.52
CA GLN A 58 5.71 -0.03 -1.09
C GLN A 58 4.58 0.98 -1.30
N ASP A 59 4.93 2.26 -1.29
CA ASP A 59 3.99 3.35 -1.43
C ASP A 59 3.60 3.60 -2.89
N VAL A 60 2.40 4.16 -3.04
CA VAL A 60 1.89 4.76 -4.27
C VAL A 60 1.47 6.19 -3.98
N VAL A 61 1.67 7.08 -4.95
CA VAL A 61 1.25 8.47 -4.86
C VAL A 61 0.39 8.83 -6.06
N LEU A 62 -0.80 9.35 -5.78
CA LEU A 62 -1.72 9.88 -6.77
C LEU A 62 -1.89 11.38 -6.57
N ARG A 63 -2.05 12.12 -7.66
CA ARG A 63 -2.27 13.56 -7.64
C ARG A 63 -3.46 13.96 -8.49
N LYS A 64 -4.17 14.97 -8.02
CA LYS A 64 -5.26 15.62 -8.74
C LYS A 64 -5.14 17.12 -8.58
N LYS A 65 -5.33 17.84 -9.69
CA LYS A 65 -5.50 19.29 -9.67
C LYS A 65 -6.96 19.61 -9.93
N CYS A 66 -7.62 20.23 -8.97
CA CYS A 66 -9.02 20.61 -9.08
C CYS A 66 -9.18 21.87 -9.95
N ALA A 67 -10.36 22.03 -10.56
CA ALA A 67 -10.70 23.25 -11.32
C ALA A 67 -10.65 24.53 -10.46
N SER A 68 -10.80 24.41 -9.15
CA SER A 68 -10.62 25.48 -8.15
C SER A 68 -9.17 25.95 -7.99
N GLY A 69 -8.20 25.27 -8.60
CA GLY A 69 -6.77 25.49 -8.40
C GLY A 69 -6.20 24.77 -7.17
N GLU A 70 -7.03 24.03 -6.42
CA GLU A 70 -6.56 23.17 -5.32
C GLU A 70 -5.76 21.98 -5.85
N GLU A 71 -4.71 21.61 -5.14
CA GLU A 71 -3.91 20.41 -5.42
C GLU A 71 -4.15 19.38 -4.32
N VAL A 72 -4.50 18.17 -4.72
CA VAL A 72 -4.74 17.03 -3.84
C VAL A 72 -3.70 15.96 -4.15
N ALA A 73 -2.99 15.51 -3.12
CA ALA A 73 -2.06 14.39 -3.19
C ALA A 73 -2.49 13.30 -2.22
N VAL A 74 -2.52 12.06 -2.69
CA VAL A 74 -2.84 10.88 -1.89
C VAL A 74 -1.63 9.95 -1.93
N SER A 75 -1.03 9.69 -0.78
CA SER A 75 0.00 8.67 -0.61
C SER A 75 -0.58 7.50 0.17
N ALA A 76 -0.35 6.28 -0.28
CA ALA A 76 -0.87 5.11 0.40
C ALA A 76 0.09 3.93 0.35
N LEU A 77 0.01 3.07 1.36
CA LEU A 77 0.76 1.82 1.46
C LEU A 77 -0.04 0.79 2.28
N LEU A 78 0.27 -0.49 2.13
CA LEU A 78 -0.32 -1.54 2.97
C LEU A 78 0.28 -1.49 4.39
N GLY A 79 -0.61 -1.54 5.38
CA GLY A 79 -0.28 -1.66 6.78
C GLY A 79 0.18 -3.07 7.17
N HIS A 80 0.11 -3.34 8.47
CA HIS A 80 0.43 -4.66 9.00
C HIS A 80 -0.68 -5.67 8.68
N ASP A 81 -0.34 -6.96 8.66
CA ASP A 81 -1.34 -8.03 8.56
C ASP A 81 -2.31 -7.93 9.73
N THR A 82 -3.56 -7.64 9.42
CA THR A 82 -4.65 -7.73 10.38
C THR A 82 -5.08 -9.19 10.35
N SER A 83 -4.41 -10.02 11.15
CA SER A 83 -4.62 -11.48 11.24
C SER A 83 -6.01 -11.89 11.81
N GLN A 84 -7.02 -11.03 11.68
CA GLN A 84 -8.38 -11.23 12.18
C GLN A 84 -9.43 -11.47 11.08
N GLY A 85 -9.09 -11.41 9.78
CA GLY A 85 -10.07 -11.55 8.70
C GLY A 85 -9.84 -12.78 7.81
N ASP A 86 -10.91 -13.54 7.55
CA ASP A 86 -11.04 -14.50 6.42
C ASP A 86 -11.25 -13.77 5.07
N GLY A 87 -10.75 -12.53 4.97
CA GLY A 87 -10.95 -11.67 3.80
C GLY A 87 -9.89 -11.94 2.74
N SER A 88 -10.24 -11.71 1.47
CA SER A 88 -9.29 -11.72 0.33
C SER A 88 -8.18 -10.66 0.47
N PHE A 89 -8.36 -9.67 1.36
CA PHE A 89 -7.45 -8.55 1.58
C PHE A 89 -7.05 -8.47 3.07
N PRO A 90 -5.94 -9.12 3.48
CA PRO A 90 -5.56 -9.29 4.88
C PRO A 90 -4.88 -8.06 5.50
N ARG A 91 -4.71 -6.98 4.73
CA ARG A 91 -3.98 -5.77 5.13
C ARG A 91 -4.81 -4.54 4.87
N ASP A 92 -4.90 -3.71 5.89
CA ASP A 92 -5.47 -2.37 5.79
C ASP A 92 -4.55 -1.48 4.95
N ALA A 93 -5.13 -0.55 4.19
CA ALA A 93 -4.35 0.50 3.54
C ALA A 93 -4.22 1.70 4.48
N LEU A 94 -2.98 2.11 4.74
CA LEU A 94 -2.67 3.37 5.41
C LEU A 94 -2.60 4.46 4.35
N ILE A 95 -3.47 5.46 4.46
CA ILE A 95 -3.67 6.48 3.44
C ILE A 95 -3.40 7.84 4.07
N LYS A 96 -2.55 8.65 3.42
CA LYS A 96 -2.30 10.04 3.77
C LYS A 96 -2.76 10.94 2.64
N ILE A 97 -3.68 11.85 2.96
CA ILE A 97 -4.24 12.79 2.00
C ILE A 97 -3.75 14.19 2.34
N CYS A 98 -3.15 14.88 1.38
CA CYS A 98 -2.69 16.25 1.52
C CYS A 98 -3.44 17.15 0.54
N ILE A 99 -3.99 18.26 1.03
CA ILE A 99 -4.71 19.24 0.24
C ILE A 99 -4.03 20.60 0.38
N LYS A 100 -3.66 21.18 -0.75
CA LYS A 100 -3.08 22.52 -0.86
C LYS A 100 -4.05 23.44 -1.59
N LYS A 101 -4.37 24.57 -0.98
CA LYS A 101 -5.16 25.62 -1.64
C LYS A 101 -4.27 26.56 -2.44
N PRO A 102 -4.75 27.12 -3.56
CA PRO A 102 -3.97 28.07 -4.34
C PRO A 102 -3.68 29.33 -3.50
N GLY A 103 -2.45 29.82 -3.59
CA GLY A 103 -2.00 31.01 -2.85
C GLY A 103 -1.71 30.80 -1.37
N LEU A 104 -1.94 29.61 -0.81
CA LEU A 104 -1.56 29.27 0.56
C LEU A 104 -0.29 28.41 0.58
N ASN A 105 0.58 28.69 1.57
CA ASN A 105 1.74 27.85 1.87
C ASN A 105 1.40 26.70 2.84
N SER A 106 0.19 26.70 3.39
CA SER A 106 -0.28 25.67 4.31
C SER A 106 -0.93 24.49 3.59
N LEU A 107 -0.99 23.37 4.31
CA LEU A 107 -1.53 22.10 3.85
C LEU A 107 -2.51 21.57 4.89
N LEU A 108 -3.59 20.97 4.42
CA LEU A 108 -4.46 20.15 5.25
C LEU A 108 -4.10 18.68 5.00
N GLN A 109 -3.70 17.98 6.06
CA GLN A 109 -3.34 16.57 6.00
C GLN A 109 -4.37 15.72 6.72
N PHE A 110 -4.83 14.65 6.10
CA PHE A 110 -5.62 13.61 6.75
C PHE A 110 -4.81 12.33 6.82
N ASP A 111 -4.85 11.69 7.99
CA ASP A 111 -4.36 10.34 8.18
C ASP A 111 -5.57 9.41 8.23
N CYS A 112 -5.65 8.48 7.30
CA CYS A 112 -6.81 7.64 7.07
C CYS A 112 -6.41 6.17 7.00
N VAL A 113 -7.37 5.29 7.28
CA VAL A 113 -7.22 3.84 7.14
C VAL A 113 -8.39 3.32 6.32
N ALA A 114 -8.09 2.44 5.37
CA ALA A 114 -9.09 1.66 4.66
C ALA A 114 -8.93 0.18 5.01
N SER A 115 -10.00 -0.45 5.51
CA SER A 115 -10.00 -1.85 5.96
C SER A 115 -11.10 -2.65 5.26
N GLY A 116 -10.87 -3.95 5.07
CA GLY A 116 -11.82 -4.81 4.36
C GLY A 116 -13.09 -5.07 5.18
N LYS A 117 -14.26 -4.86 4.57
CA LYS A 117 -15.57 -5.17 5.18
C LYS A 117 -16.08 -6.57 4.82
N GLY A 118 -15.36 -7.29 3.96
CA GLY A 118 -15.76 -8.54 3.33
C GLY A 118 -16.07 -8.35 1.84
N GLY A 119 -15.65 -9.29 1.00
CA GLY A 119 -15.64 -9.09 -0.46
C GLY A 119 -14.68 -7.98 -0.90
N ASN A 120 -15.05 -7.21 -1.92
CA ASN A 120 -14.22 -6.15 -2.52
C ASN A 120 -14.63 -4.74 -2.04
N GLN A 121 -15.28 -4.64 -0.89
CA GLN A 121 -15.71 -3.38 -0.30
C GLN A 121 -14.85 -3.04 0.91
N PHE A 122 -14.42 -1.79 0.98
CA PHE A 122 -13.55 -1.31 2.06
C PHE A 122 -14.24 -0.20 2.84
N ASP A 123 -14.17 -0.28 4.17
CA ASP A 123 -14.55 0.82 5.05
C ASP A 123 -13.42 1.86 5.09
N PHE A 124 -13.78 3.15 5.14
CA PHE A 124 -12.83 4.26 5.11
C PHE A 124 -13.00 5.18 6.33
N ASP A 125 -11.94 5.28 7.12
CA ASP A 125 -11.93 6.05 8.36
C ASP A 125 -10.81 7.08 8.42
N ILE A 126 -11.17 8.26 8.91
CA ILE A 126 -10.23 9.35 9.20
C ILE A 126 -9.78 9.20 10.65
N GLN A 127 -8.48 9.01 10.86
CA GLN A 127 -7.90 8.93 12.20
C GLN A 127 -7.47 10.30 12.71
N ASN A 128 -6.90 11.14 11.85
CA ASN A 128 -6.45 12.48 12.20
C ASN A 128 -6.69 13.48 11.06
N ALA A 129 -6.89 14.75 11.43
CA ALA A 129 -6.99 15.88 10.51
C ALA A 129 -6.06 17.00 11.02
N ASN A 130 -4.92 17.16 10.37
CA ASN A 130 -3.82 18.00 10.83
C ASN A 130 -3.68 19.22 9.90
N TYR A 131 -3.55 20.41 10.49
CA TYR A 131 -3.20 21.62 9.74
C TYR A 131 -1.69 21.87 9.80
N ILE A 132 -1.04 21.88 8.63
CA ILE A 132 0.39 22.09 8.50
C ILE A 132 0.61 23.50 7.95
N HIS A 133 1.22 24.37 8.77
CA HIS A 133 1.41 25.78 8.41
C HIS A 133 2.36 25.99 7.21
N SER A 134 3.36 25.12 7.03
CA SER A 134 4.28 25.14 5.89
C SER A 134 4.85 23.74 5.62
N PRO A 135 5.12 23.35 4.36
CA PRO A 135 5.76 22.07 4.04
C PRO A 135 7.18 21.95 4.60
N SER A 136 7.84 23.05 4.98
CA SER A 136 9.15 23.04 5.62
C SER A 136 9.12 22.65 7.11
N CYS A 137 7.94 22.61 7.74
CA CYS A 137 7.78 22.30 9.17
C CYS A 137 7.23 20.90 9.47
N LEU A 138 7.70 19.88 8.75
CA LEU A 138 7.37 18.46 8.99
C LEU A 138 7.94 17.88 10.32
N GLY A 139 8.32 18.73 11.29
CA GLY A 139 8.87 18.32 12.58
C GLY A 139 7.80 17.93 13.61
N SER A 140 8.18 17.15 14.63
CA SER A 140 7.28 16.61 15.67
C SER A 140 6.73 17.63 16.67
N SER A 141 7.11 18.91 16.55
CA SER A 141 6.84 19.95 17.56
C SER A 141 5.56 20.76 17.34
N PHE A 142 4.79 20.48 16.29
CA PHE A 142 3.57 21.22 15.96
C PHE A 142 2.32 20.51 16.47
N TYR A 143 1.32 21.32 16.81
CA TYR A 143 0.01 20.81 17.21
C TYR A 143 -0.61 20.02 16.06
N LYS A 144 -0.84 18.73 16.27
CA LYS A 144 -1.41 17.83 15.25
C LYS A 144 -2.94 17.93 15.19
N GLY A 145 -3.58 18.59 16.15
CA GLY A 145 -5.03 18.49 16.29
C GLY A 145 -5.41 17.49 17.38
N PRO A 146 -6.69 17.49 17.78
CA PRO A 146 -7.23 16.49 18.69
C PRO A 146 -7.41 15.15 17.94
N SER A 147 -7.71 14.09 18.69
CA SER A 147 -8.16 12.83 18.09
C SER A 147 -9.41 13.08 17.24
N PHE A 148 -9.45 12.58 16.00
CA PHE A 148 -10.60 12.78 15.12
C PHE A 148 -11.91 12.29 15.76
N SER A 149 -11.85 11.16 16.48
CA SER A 149 -12.99 10.60 17.22
C SER A 149 -13.55 11.49 18.33
N SER A 150 -12.79 12.50 18.78
CA SER A 150 -13.24 13.45 19.81
C SER A 150 -13.89 14.71 19.23
N LEU A 151 -13.86 14.87 17.90
CA LEU A 151 -14.54 15.97 17.21
C LEU A 151 -16.05 15.81 17.26
N ASP A 152 -16.75 16.93 17.11
CA ASP A 152 -18.20 16.93 16.94
C ASP A 152 -18.63 16.03 15.75
N PRO A 153 -19.68 15.20 15.89
CA PRO A 153 -20.10 14.28 14.83
C PRO A 153 -20.46 14.96 13.50
N ASP A 154 -21.05 16.15 13.53
CA ASP A 154 -21.40 16.89 12.31
C ASP A 154 -20.11 17.36 11.62
N LEU A 155 -19.11 17.80 12.40
CA LEU A 155 -17.79 18.13 11.84
C LEU A 155 -17.09 16.91 11.23
N GLN A 156 -17.17 15.73 11.88
CA GLN A 156 -16.62 14.49 11.32
C GLN A 156 -17.28 14.15 9.98
N HIS A 157 -18.61 14.27 9.90
CA HIS A 157 -19.39 14.03 8.69
C HIS A 157 -18.98 14.99 7.55
N GLU A 158 -18.94 16.29 7.82
CA GLU A 158 -18.59 17.30 6.83
C GLU A 158 -17.14 17.16 6.34
N LEU A 159 -16.20 16.72 7.19
CA LEU A 159 -14.83 16.43 6.75
C LEU A 159 -14.75 15.20 5.83
N LYS A 160 -15.54 14.14 6.11
CA LYS A 160 -15.65 13.00 5.18
C LYS A 160 -16.26 13.45 3.84
N GLN A 161 -17.31 14.27 3.87
CA GLN A 161 -17.94 14.81 2.67
C GLN A 161 -17.02 15.76 1.88
N TYR A 162 -16.19 16.53 2.58
CA TYR A 162 -15.17 17.38 1.98
C TYR A 162 -14.13 16.58 1.16
N LEU A 163 -13.76 15.38 1.61
CA LEU A 163 -12.89 14.47 0.84
C LEU A 163 -13.64 13.84 -0.34
N ALA A 164 -14.88 13.40 -0.13
CA ALA A 164 -15.72 12.78 -1.17
C ALA A 164 -15.94 13.74 -2.36
N THR A 165 -16.24 15.02 -2.11
CA THR A 165 -16.40 16.05 -3.15
C THR A 165 -15.14 16.30 -3.97
N ARG A 166 -13.96 15.89 -3.50
CA ARG A 166 -12.68 15.95 -4.23
C ARG A 166 -12.37 14.69 -5.02
N GLY A 167 -13.27 13.71 -4.99
CA GLY A 167 -13.11 12.42 -5.66
C GLY A 167 -12.50 11.33 -4.78
N ILE A 168 -12.37 11.57 -3.47
CA ILE A 168 -11.93 10.55 -2.50
C ILE A 168 -13.19 9.93 -1.88
N GLY A 169 -13.91 9.18 -2.72
CA GLY A 169 -15.10 8.42 -2.34
C GLY A 169 -14.82 6.92 -2.30
N GLU A 170 -15.88 6.14 -2.12
CA GLU A 170 -15.80 4.67 -2.03
C GLU A 170 -15.09 4.03 -3.23
N ASP A 171 -15.44 4.43 -4.46
CA ASP A 171 -14.82 3.89 -5.68
C ASP A 171 -13.30 4.13 -5.73
N PHE A 172 -12.84 5.33 -5.33
CA PHE A 172 -11.43 5.66 -5.29
C PHE A 172 -10.70 4.86 -4.21
N ILE A 173 -11.31 4.67 -3.04
CA ILE A 173 -10.73 3.85 -1.98
C ILE A 173 -10.65 2.39 -2.41
N ASN A 174 -11.71 1.85 -3.02
CA ASN A 174 -11.72 0.49 -3.55
C ASN A 174 -10.63 0.31 -4.61
N PHE A 175 -10.51 1.23 -5.57
CA PHE A 175 -9.41 1.27 -6.55
C PHE A 175 -8.05 1.22 -5.85
N LEU A 176 -7.81 2.12 -4.89
CA LEU A 176 -6.52 2.30 -4.26
C LEU A 176 -6.08 1.07 -3.48
N VAL A 177 -6.99 0.46 -2.71
CA VAL A 177 -6.69 -0.74 -1.93
C VAL A 177 -6.42 -1.93 -2.86
N LEU A 178 -7.24 -2.14 -3.89
CA LEU A 178 -7.03 -3.18 -4.89
C LEU A 178 -5.68 -3.02 -5.60
N HIS A 179 -5.34 -1.79 -5.98
CA HIS A 179 -4.06 -1.47 -6.62
C HIS A 179 -2.87 -1.80 -5.71
N LEU A 180 -2.95 -1.46 -4.42
CA LEU A 180 -1.91 -1.76 -3.44
C LEU A 180 -1.67 -3.28 -3.26
N HIS A 181 -2.74 -4.07 -3.16
CA HIS A 181 -2.64 -5.53 -3.04
C HIS A 181 -2.09 -6.18 -4.32
N ARG A 182 -2.52 -5.71 -5.50
CA ARG A 182 -1.93 -6.14 -6.79
C ARG A 182 -0.44 -5.82 -6.88
N LYS A 183 -0.07 -4.62 -6.45
CA LYS A 183 1.32 -4.18 -6.40
C LYS A 183 2.16 -5.08 -5.49
N GLU A 184 1.69 -5.34 -4.27
CA GLU A 184 2.36 -6.23 -3.32
C GLU A 184 2.54 -7.64 -3.92
N GLN A 185 1.49 -8.21 -4.50
CA GLN A 185 1.54 -9.52 -5.14
C GLN A 185 2.60 -9.57 -6.25
N GLY A 186 2.65 -8.53 -7.11
CA GLY A 186 3.68 -8.42 -8.16
C GLY A 186 5.09 -8.30 -7.57
N GLN A 187 5.26 -7.56 -6.49
CA GLN A 187 6.53 -7.44 -5.78
C GLN A 187 6.97 -8.75 -5.15
N TYR A 188 6.04 -9.51 -4.54
CA TYR A 188 6.30 -10.82 -3.96
C TYR A 188 6.77 -11.82 -5.01
N VAL A 189 6.06 -11.93 -6.13
CA VAL A 189 6.45 -12.83 -7.23
C VAL A 189 7.81 -12.44 -7.81
N ASN A 190 8.07 -11.14 -8.00
CA ASN A 190 9.38 -10.66 -8.47
C ASN A 190 10.49 -10.96 -7.45
N TRP A 191 10.21 -10.84 -6.15
CA TRP A 191 11.14 -11.20 -5.09
C TRP A 191 11.47 -12.70 -5.11
N LEU A 192 10.47 -13.57 -5.30
CA LEU A 192 10.69 -15.02 -5.46
C LEU A 192 11.57 -15.34 -6.67
N HIS A 193 11.34 -14.68 -7.80
CA HIS A 193 12.18 -14.83 -8.99
C HIS A 193 13.63 -14.42 -8.72
N LYS A 194 13.86 -13.24 -8.15
CA LYS A 194 15.22 -12.79 -7.79
C LYS A 194 15.91 -13.72 -6.80
N LEU A 195 15.16 -14.22 -5.81
CA LEU A 195 15.69 -15.17 -4.83
C LEU A 195 16.10 -16.49 -5.49
N LYS A 196 15.30 -16.98 -6.43
CA LYS A 196 15.62 -18.17 -7.23
C LYS A 196 16.87 -17.93 -8.08
N ASP A 197 16.97 -16.81 -8.78
CA ASP A 197 18.10 -16.49 -9.65
C ASP A 197 19.41 -16.38 -8.84
N MET A 198 19.38 -15.69 -7.70
CA MET A 198 20.53 -15.59 -6.78
C MET A 198 21.02 -16.95 -6.28
N MET A 199 20.13 -17.95 -6.18
CA MET A 199 20.49 -19.31 -5.76
C MET A 199 20.91 -20.21 -6.93
N GLY A 200 20.52 -19.86 -8.16
CA GLY A 200 20.89 -20.57 -9.38
C GLY A 200 22.25 -20.15 -9.96
N GLU A 201 22.73 -18.94 -9.70
CA GLU A 201 24.00 -18.40 -10.23
C GLU A 201 25.29 -18.98 -9.59
N HIS A 202 25.20 -20.11 -8.86
CA HIS A 202 26.35 -20.75 -8.23
C HIS A 202 26.99 -21.91 -9.03
N GLU A 203 26.70 -22.02 -10.34
CA GLU A 203 27.40 -22.93 -11.27
C GLU A 203 28.64 -22.31 -11.93
#